data_AF-D8TRZ4-F1
#
_entry.id   AF-D8TRZ4-F1
#
_cell.length_a   1.000
_cell.length_b   1.000
_cell.length_c   1.000
_cell.angle_alpha   90.00
_cell.angle_beta   90.00
_cell.angle_gamma   90.00
#
_symmetry.space_group_name_H-M   'P 1'
#
loop_
_entity.id
_entity.type
_entity.pdbx_description
1 polymer ?
#
loop_
_entity_poly.entity_id
_entity_poly.type
_entity_poly.pdbx_seq_one_letter_code
_entity_poly.pdbx_strand_id
1 'polypeptide(L)'
;MADANLQEFTKQQFDEAYRRALERKRLFKEYLARHQVMERLNSAIEKLYECERLPEDPLEFIAVEVTSRGSQGATSAPFHSQTSLKAKLSGNSRSLNGQQ
;
A
#
# COMPACT_ATOMS: atom_id res chain seq x y z
N MET A 1 25.03 28.94 21.99
CA MET A 1 25.13 27.50 22.36
C MET A 1 23.81 26.74 22.23
N ALA A 2 22.64 27.39 22.20
CA ALA A 2 21.35 26.70 22.02
C ALA A 2 21.14 26.13 20.60
N ASP A 3 21.63 26.80 19.55
CA ASP A 3 21.40 26.40 18.16
C ASP A 3 22.15 25.12 17.74
N ALA A 4 23.34 24.88 18.30
CA ALA A 4 24.11 23.67 18.03
C ALA A 4 23.44 22.41 18.60
N ASN A 5 22.88 22.51 19.82
CA ASN A 5 22.11 21.41 20.41
C ASN A 5 20.81 21.13 19.64
N LEU A 6 20.16 22.16 19.09
CA LEU A 6 18.95 21.99 18.26
C LEU A 6 19.27 21.32 16.91
N GLN A 7 20.41 21.67 16.30
CA GLN A 7 20.88 21.01 15.07
C GLN A 7 21.29 19.55 15.30
N GLU A 8 21.94 19.23 16.42
CA GLU A 8 22.29 17.84 16.73
C GLU A 8 21.05 16.99 17.01
N PHE A 9 20.07 17.53 17.74
CA PHE A 9 18.81 16.84 18.00
C PHE A 9 18.01 16.56 16.71
N THR A 10 17.94 17.53 15.81
CA THR A 10 17.23 17.36 14.52
C THR A 10 17.97 16.39 13.58
N LYS A 11 19.30 16.37 13.61
CA LYS A 11 20.10 15.37 12.88
C LYS A 11 19.85 13.95 13.40
N GLN A 12 19.81 13.76 14.72
CA GLN A 12 19.54 12.44 15.31
C GLN A 12 18.15 11.91 14.93
N GLN A 13 17.12 12.76 14.93
CA GLN A 13 15.78 12.39 14.49
C GLN A 13 15.75 12.00 13.02
N PHE A 14 16.47 12.74 12.17
CA PHE A 14 16.60 12.41 10.76
C PHE A 14 17.32 11.06 10.57
N ASP A 15 18.44 10.85 11.24
CA ASP A 15 19.23 9.62 11.15
C ASP A 15 18.42 8.40 11.61
N GLU A 16 17.60 8.55 12.66
CA GLU A 16 16.70 7.50 13.13
C GLU A 16 15.57 7.22 12.12
N ALA A 17 14.93 8.26 11.59
CA ALA A 17 13.89 8.12 10.57
C ALA A 17 14.45 7.44 9.30
N TYR A 18 15.65 7.82 8.89
CA TYR A 18 16.37 7.22 7.77
C TYR A 18 16.68 5.73 8.03
N ARG A 19 17.20 5.39 9.20
CA ARG A 19 17.46 3.99 9.59
C ARG A 19 16.17 3.16 9.57
N ARG A 20 15.07 3.69 10.10
CA ARG A 20 13.75 3.03 10.06
C ARG A 20 13.24 2.84 8.63
N ALA A 21 13.45 3.83 7.75
CA ALA A 21 13.06 3.72 6.33
C ALA A 21 13.86 2.63 5.61
N LEU A 22 15.16 2.52 5.88
CA LEU A 22 16.00 1.45 5.32
C LEU A 22 15.54 0.07 5.80
N GLU A 23 15.22 -0.08 7.08
CA GLU A 23 14.73 -1.36 7.60
C GLU A 23 13.37 -1.74 6.98
N ARG A 24 12.44 -0.78 6.86
CA ARG A 24 11.16 -1.01 6.16
C ARG A 24 11.36 -1.42 4.70
N LYS A 25 12.31 -0.80 4.00
CA LYS A 25 12.68 -1.17 2.63
C LYS A 25 13.23 -2.60 2.56
N ARG A 26 14.06 -2.99 3.53
CA ARG A 26 14.61 -4.36 3.64
C ARG A 26 13.50 -5.37 3.86
N LEU A 27 12.66 -5.16 4.87
CA LEU A 27 11.52 -6.02 5.19
C LEU A 27 10.54 -6.15 4.03
N PHE A 28 10.27 -5.06 3.31
CA PHE A 28 9.41 -5.08 2.14
C PHE A 28 9.99 -5.96 1.02
N LYS A 29 11.30 -5.84 0.74
CA LYS A 29 11.97 -6.73 -0.22
C LYS A 29 11.91 -8.19 0.18
N GLU A 30 12.16 -8.49 1.46
CA GLU A 30 12.04 -9.87 1.97
C GLU A 30 10.62 -10.41 1.82
N TYR A 31 9.61 -9.59 2.12
CA TYR A 31 8.20 -9.96 1.94
C TYR A 31 7.89 -10.29 0.48
N LEU A 32 8.27 -9.41 -0.46
CA LEU A 32 8.06 -9.66 -1.89
C LEU A 32 8.73 -10.95 -2.36
N ALA A 33 9.95 -11.24 -1.88
CA ALA A 33 10.68 -12.45 -2.21
C ALA A 33 10.00 -13.71 -1.63
N ARG A 34 9.63 -13.70 -0.34
CA ARG A 34 8.94 -14.83 0.32
C ARG A 34 7.62 -15.19 -0.37
N HIS A 35 6.91 -14.19 -0.87
CA HIS A 35 5.62 -14.38 -1.55
C HIS A 35 5.75 -14.54 -3.08
N GLN A 36 6.98 -14.59 -3.63
CA GLN A 36 7.24 -14.75 -5.06
C GLN A 36 6.48 -13.74 -5.94
N VAL A 37 6.29 -12.51 -5.44
CA VAL A 37 5.42 -11.52 -6.09
C VAL A 37 5.94 -11.18 -7.49
N MET A 38 7.25 -11.02 -7.63
CA MET A 38 7.88 -10.71 -8.92
C MET A 38 7.76 -11.87 -9.92
N GLU A 39 7.94 -13.11 -9.46
CA GLU A 39 7.80 -14.30 -10.33
C GLU A 39 6.36 -14.46 -10.82
N ARG A 40 5.37 -14.23 -9.94
CA ARG A 40 3.94 -14.29 -10.31
C ARG A 40 3.56 -13.21 -11.32
N LEU A 41 4.05 -11.98 -11.12
CA LEU A 41 3.84 -10.88 -12.07
C LEU A 41 4.47 -11.18 -13.42
N ASN A 42 5.73 -11.64 -13.45
CA ASN A 42 6.40 -12.00 -14.68
C ASN A 42 5.65 -13.12 -15.42
N SER A 43 5.21 -14.16 -14.71
CA SER A 43 4.43 -15.25 -15.30
C SER A 43 3.08 -14.78 -15.86
N ALA A 44 2.39 -13.85 -15.19
CA ALA A 44 1.14 -13.27 -15.69
C ALA A 44 1.35 -12.43 -16.96
N ILE A 45 2.48 -11.71 -17.05
CA ILE A 45 2.87 -10.96 -18.25
C ILE A 45 3.26 -11.90 -19.38
N GLU A 46 3.98 -12.99 -19.11
CA GLU A 46 4.30 -14.02 -20.09
C GLU A 46 3.03 -14.63 -20.71
N LYS A 47 2.04 -14.96 -19.89
CA LYS A 47 0.72 -15.42 -20.38
C LYS A 47 0.02 -14.41 -21.28
N LEU A 48 0.20 -13.11 -21.04
CA LEU A 48 -0.35 -12.07 -21.89
C LEU A 48 0.29 -12.10 -23.30
N TYR A 49 1.58 -12.42 -23.40
CA TYR A 49 2.27 -12.60 -24.69
C TYR A 49 1.83 -13.88 -25.42
N GLU A 50 1.39 -14.90 -24.69
CA GLU A 50 0.93 -16.18 -25.25
C GLU A 50 -0.53 -16.17 -25.72
N CYS A 51 -1.28 -15.11 -25.44
CA CYS A 51 -2.68 -15.00 -25.84
C CYS A 51 -2.82 -14.92 -27.36
N GLU A 52 -3.60 -15.83 -27.97
CA GLU A 52 -3.96 -15.79 -29.40
C GLU A 52 -4.71 -14.49 -29.75
N ARG A 53 -5.49 -13.96 -28.80
CA ARG A 53 -6.16 -12.67 -28.87
C ARG A 53 -5.92 -11.90 -27.58
N LEU A 54 -5.49 -10.65 -27.69
CA LEU A 54 -5.26 -9.78 -26.55
C LEU A 54 -6.56 -9.56 -25.76
N PRO A 55 -6.52 -9.61 -24.40
CA PRO A 55 -7.66 -9.28 -23.57
C PRO A 55 -8.05 -7.81 -23.73
N GLU A 56 -9.34 -7.53 -23.53
CA GLU A 56 -9.90 -6.17 -23.64
C GLU A 56 -9.33 -5.24 -22.55
N ASP A 57 -9.12 -5.76 -21.34
CA ASP A 57 -8.40 -5.10 -20.25
C ASP A 57 -7.20 -5.95 -19.79
N PRO A 58 -5.95 -5.57 -20.14
CA PRO A 58 -4.76 -6.33 -19.75
C PRO A 58 -4.42 -6.21 -18.26
N LEU A 59 -4.84 -5.13 -17.57
CA LEU A 59 -4.55 -4.96 -16.15
C LEU A 59 -5.46 -5.84 -15.30
N GLU A 60 -6.73 -5.96 -15.68
CA GLU A 60 -7.66 -6.90 -15.04
C GLU A 60 -7.18 -8.35 -15.23
N PHE A 61 -6.77 -8.71 -16.45
CA PHE A 61 -6.22 -10.03 -16.74
C PHE A 61 -5.00 -10.35 -15.86
N ILE A 62 -4.01 -9.44 -15.79
CA ILE A 62 -2.82 -9.63 -14.95
C ILE A 62 -3.21 -9.77 -13.47
N ALA A 63 -4.14 -8.96 -12.97
CA ALA A 63 -4.58 -9.04 -11.58
C ALA A 63 -5.21 -10.40 -11.26
N VAL A 64 -6.04 -10.93 -12.15
CA VAL A 64 -6.63 -12.27 -12.02
C VAL A 64 -5.54 -13.34 -12.03
N GLU A 65 -4.60 -13.29 -12.97
CA GLU A 65 -3.54 -14.29 -13.10
C GLU A 65 -2.57 -14.31 -11.90
N VAL A 66 -2.21 -13.14 -11.37
CA VAL A 66 -1.33 -13.02 -10.19
C VAL A 66 -2.00 -13.55 -8.92
N THR A 67 -3.34 -13.45 -8.83
CA THR A 67 -4.11 -13.81 -7.63
C THR A 67 -4.73 -15.21 -7.67
N SER A 68 -4.86 -15.84 -8.84
CA SER A 68 -5.64 -17.07 -9.04
C SER A 68 -5.09 -18.38 -8.46
N ARG A 69 -3.97 -18.38 -7.72
CA ARG A 69 -3.53 -19.59 -7.00
C ARG A 69 -4.25 -19.73 -5.66
N GLY A 70 -5.51 -20.18 -5.74
CA GLY A 70 -6.35 -20.57 -4.60
C GLY A 70 -7.78 -20.98 -4.97
N SER A 71 -8.25 -20.64 -6.17
CA SER A 71 -9.66 -20.77 -6.54
C SER A 71 -9.85 -21.63 -7.79
N GLN A 72 -9.57 -22.94 -7.69
CA GLN A 72 -10.37 -23.87 -8.49
C GLN A 72 -11.78 -23.85 -7.88
N GLY A 73 -12.63 -22.95 -8.37
CA GLY A 73 -14.02 -22.81 -7.93
C GLY A 73 -14.29 -21.57 -7.08
N ALA A 74 -14.35 -20.40 -7.69
CA ALA A 74 -15.15 -19.30 -7.18
C ALA A 74 -15.61 -18.43 -8.36
N THR A 75 -16.89 -18.57 -8.66
CA THR A 75 -17.67 -17.71 -9.54
C THR A 75 -17.44 -16.23 -9.23
N SER A 76 -17.36 -15.43 -10.29
CA SER A 76 -17.29 -13.98 -10.33
C SER A 76 -18.15 -13.29 -9.26
N ALA A 77 -17.51 -12.59 -8.33
CA ALA A 77 -18.16 -11.61 -7.47
C ALA A 77 -17.58 -10.22 -7.76
N PRO A 78 -18.42 -9.19 -8.00
CA PRO A 78 -17.95 -7.87 -8.39
C PRO A 78 -17.32 -7.13 -7.21
N PHE A 79 -16.15 -6.54 -7.46
CA PHE A 79 -15.41 -5.71 -6.53
C PHE A 79 -16.13 -4.36 -6.34
N HIS A 80 -16.76 -4.14 -5.18
CA HIS A 80 -17.40 -2.88 -4.82
C HIS A 80 -16.37 -1.92 -4.19
N SER A 81 -15.80 -1.02 -4.98
CA SER A 81 -14.96 0.08 -4.49
C SER A 81 -15.83 1.19 -3.87
N GLN A 82 -16.04 1.17 -2.55
CA GLN A 82 -16.50 2.36 -1.81
C GLN A 82 -15.35 2.94 -0.99
N THR A 83 -14.63 3.91 -1.55
CA THR A 83 -13.79 4.82 -0.78
C THR A 83 -14.57 6.11 -0.53
N SER A 84 -15.34 6.16 0.57
CA SER A 84 -15.90 7.41 1.09
C SER A 84 -15.06 7.90 2.27
N LEU A 85 -13.98 8.63 1.97
CA LEU A 85 -13.26 9.39 3.00
C LEU A 85 -13.99 10.71 3.25
N LYS A 86 -14.98 10.67 4.16
CA LYS A 86 -15.63 11.88 4.67
C LYS A 86 -14.75 12.48 5.76
N ALA A 87 -13.88 13.41 5.39
CA ALA A 87 -13.15 14.24 6.34
C ALA A 87 -14.15 15.10 7.14
N LYS A 88 -14.35 14.76 8.43
CA LYS A 88 -14.99 15.64 9.40
C LYS A 88 -13.90 16.44 10.11
N LEU A 89 -13.46 17.54 9.51
CA LEU A 89 -12.98 18.70 10.27
C LEU A 89 -14.22 19.52 10.63
N SER A 90 -14.63 19.51 11.89
CA SER A 90 -15.61 20.48 12.41
C SER A 90 -15.24 20.81 13.84
N GLY A 91 -15.11 22.11 14.09
CA GLY A 91 -14.44 22.70 15.23
C GLY A 91 -15.06 22.37 16.58
N ASN A 92 -14.17 22.18 17.56
CA ASN A 92 -14.53 22.05 18.96
C ASN A 92 -14.65 23.45 19.58
N SER A 93 -15.71 24.18 19.22
CA SER A 93 -16.16 25.36 19.97
C SER A 93 -16.95 24.88 21.18
N ARG A 94 -16.28 24.68 22.31
CA ARG A 94 -16.95 24.46 23.60
C ARG A 94 -17.48 25.79 24.12
N SER A 95 -18.76 26.06 23.85
CA SER A 95 -19.56 27.01 24.63
C SER A 95 -19.77 26.45 26.04
N LEU A 96 -19.31 27.21 27.03
CA LEU A 96 -19.78 27.14 28.40
C LEU A 96 -21.23 27.66 28.44
N ASN A 97 -22.20 26.78 28.73
CA ASN A 97 -23.38 27.21 29.45
C ASN A 97 -24.16 26.02 30.03
N GLY A 98 -24.51 26.15 31.31
CA GLY A 98 -25.64 25.46 31.93
C GLY A 98 -25.29 24.28 32.83
N GLN A 99 -25.00 24.56 34.11
CA GLN A 99 -25.47 23.71 35.21
C GLN A 99 -25.75 24.57 36.46
N GLN A 100 -27.05 24.62 36.77
CA GLN A 100 -27.72 24.83 38.07
C GLN A 100 -27.58 26.17 38.79
#